data_AF-A0A661KTZ7-F1
#
_entry.id   AF-A0A661KTZ7-F1
#
_cell.length_a   1.000
_cell.length_b   1.000
_cell.length_c   1.000
_cell.angle_alpha   90.00
_cell.angle_beta   90.00
_cell.angle_gamma   90.00
#
_symmetry.space_group_name_H-M   'P 1'
#
loop_
_entity.id
_entity.type
_entity.pdbx_description
1 polymer ?
#
loop_
_entity_poly.entity_id
_entity_poly.type
_entity_poly.pdbx_seq_one_letter_code
_entity_poly.pdbx_strand_id
1 'polypeptide(L)'
;KAKDMTREELEDRLQEAILNEIPALERFLSTIIILAEISPLLGLLGTVTGIINTFHVITLYGTGDPRIMSSGISEALVTTMLGLMVAIPVMFFHTLLSTKVENMISRMEKAAISFVNLLNKAPNKA
;
A
#
# COMPACT_ATOMS: atom_id res chain seq x y z
N LYS A 1 -17.22 -26.67 28.15
CA LYS A 1 -16.83 -25.38 28.74
C LYS A 1 -17.40 -24.15 28.01
N ALA A 2 -18.14 -24.29 26.90
CA ALA A 2 -18.71 -23.17 26.14
C ALA A 2 -20.18 -22.81 26.51
N LYS A 3 -20.74 -23.39 27.59
CA LYS A 3 -22.19 -23.33 27.87
C LYS A 3 -22.60 -22.16 28.79
N ASP A 4 -21.64 -21.47 29.42
CA ASP A 4 -21.88 -20.39 30.39
C ASP A 4 -21.10 -19.10 30.07
N MET A 5 -20.73 -18.88 28.80
CA MET A 5 -20.14 -17.59 28.42
C MET A 5 -21.22 -16.53 28.28
N THR A 6 -21.00 -15.38 28.92
CA THR A 6 -21.89 -14.24 28.76
C THR A 6 -21.80 -13.71 27.32
N ARG A 7 -22.82 -12.96 26.90
CA ARG A 7 -22.84 -12.32 25.57
C ARG A 7 -21.59 -11.47 25.35
N GLU A 8 -21.22 -10.69 26.36
CA GLU A 8 -20.07 -9.78 26.34
C GLU A 8 -18.76 -10.55 26.18
N GLU A 9 -18.57 -11.63 26.94
CA GLU A 9 -17.40 -12.52 26.79
C GLU A 9 -17.32 -13.17 25.40
N LEU A 10 -18.45 -13.49 24.78
CA LEU A 10 -18.48 -14.05 23.42
C LEU A 10 -18.14 -12.99 22.36
N GLU A 11 -18.66 -11.77 22.51
CA GLU A 11 -18.33 -10.64 21.62
C GLU A 11 -16.83 -10.32 21.70
N ASP A 12 -16.27 -10.22 22.91
CA ASP A 12 -14.84 -9.96 23.12
C ASP A 12 -13.95 -11.01 22.47
N ARG A 13 -14.28 -12.30 22.62
CA ARG A 13 -13.51 -13.40 22.02
C ARG A 13 -13.55 -13.41 20.51
N LEU A 14 -14.71 -13.08 19.92
CA LEU A 14 -14.83 -12.98 18.47
C LEU A 14 -14.07 -11.77 17.94
N GLN A 15 -14.10 -10.64 18.66
CA GLN A 15 -13.34 -9.46 18.30
C GLN A 15 -11.83 -9.70 18.40
N GLU A 16 -11.35 -10.37 19.46
CA GLU A 16 -9.97 -10.82 19.61
C GLU A 16 -9.54 -11.71 18.42
N ALA A 17 -10.39 -12.65 18.01
CA ALA A 17 -10.12 -13.50 16.85
C ALA A 17 -10.04 -12.71 15.53
N ILE A 18 -10.92 -11.72 15.32
CA ILE A 18 -10.85 -10.85 14.13
C ILE A 18 -9.56 -10.04 14.12
N LEU A 19 -9.19 -9.43 15.25
CA LEU A 19 -7.98 -8.62 15.38
C LEU A 19 -6.70 -9.40 15.08
N ASN A 20 -6.64 -10.68 15.45
CA ASN A 20 -5.51 -11.55 15.11
C ASN A 20 -5.36 -11.82 13.61
N GLU A 21 -6.44 -11.69 12.84
CA GLU A 21 -6.47 -12.00 11.42
C GLU A 21 -6.18 -10.79 10.52
N ILE A 22 -6.43 -9.56 11.02
CA ILE A 22 -6.14 -8.30 10.30
C ILE A 22 -4.69 -8.23 9.80
N PRO A 23 -3.64 -8.51 10.62
CA PRO A 23 -2.25 -8.42 10.16
C PRO A 23 -1.96 -9.33 8.96
N ALA A 24 -2.57 -10.53 8.91
CA ALA A 24 -2.38 -11.45 7.79
C ALA A 24 -3.00 -10.93 6.49
N LEU A 25 -4.13 -10.21 6.60
CA LEU A 25 -4.81 -9.58 5.47
C LEU A 25 -4.04 -8.34 4.95
N GLU A 26 -3.45 -7.56 5.85
CA GLU A 26 -2.75 -6.32 5.52
C GLU A 26 -1.28 -6.51 5.15
N ARG A 27 -0.68 -7.69 5.41
CA ARG A 27 0.77 -7.93 5.30
C ARG A 27 1.42 -7.48 4.00
N PHE A 28 0.72 -7.59 2.87
CA PHE A 28 1.25 -7.19 1.56
C PHE A 28 0.86 -5.76 1.16
N LEU A 29 -0.18 -5.18 1.74
CA LEU A 29 -0.60 -3.80 1.44
C LEU A 29 0.50 -2.83 1.81
N SER A 30 1.11 -3.01 2.99
CA SER A 30 2.21 -2.17 3.47
C SER A 30 3.41 -2.18 2.50
N THR A 31 3.77 -3.33 1.93
CA THR A 31 4.85 -3.39 0.94
C THR A 31 4.49 -2.68 -0.36
N ILE A 32 3.24 -2.80 -0.83
CA ILE A 32 2.81 -2.18 -2.08
C ILE A 32 2.86 -0.65 -1.98
N ILE A 33 2.38 -0.06 -0.88
CA ILE A 33 2.40 1.40 -0.71
C ILE A 33 3.82 1.93 -0.62
N ILE A 34 4.72 1.24 0.10
CA ILE A 34 6.13 1.62 0.18
C ILE A 34 6.79 1.62 -1.21
N LEU A 35 6.50 0.61 -2.04
CA LEU A 35 7.03 0.56 -3.42
C LEU A 35 6.46 1.70 -4.29
N ALA A 36 5.19 2.06 -4.12
CA ALA A 36 4.58 3.20 -4.80
C ALA A 36 5.24 4.52 -4.42
N GLU A 37 5.59 4.70 -3.14
CA GLU A 37 6.22 5.91 -2.61
C GLU A 37 7.71 6.01 -2.97
N ILE A 38 8.44 4.90 -3.02
CA ILE A 38 9.86 4.89 -3.37
C ILE A 38 10.08 5.08 -4.88
N SER A 39 9.15 4.64 -5.74
CA SER A 39 9.31 4.71 -7.20
C SER A 39 9.58 6.13 -7.75
N PRO A 40 8.85 7.19 -7.33
CA PRO A 40 9.15 8.57 -7.72
C PRO A 40 10.49 9.07 -7.16
N LEU A 41 10.85 8.66 -5.95
CA LEU A 41 12.12 9.04 -5.32
C LEU A 41 13.31 8.47 -6.09
N LEU A 42 13.19 7.23 -6.59
CA LEU A 42 14.19 6.63 -7.49
C LEU A 42 14.27 7.36 -8.83
N GLY A 43 13.13 7.79 -9.39
CA GLY A 43 13.10 8.60 -10.61
C GLY A 43 13.79 9.95 -10.45
N LEU A 44 13.55 10.62 -9.30
CA LEU A 44 14.21 11.87 -8.91
C LEU A 44 15.72 11.68 -8.72
N LEU A 45 16.14 10.59 -8.05
CA LEU A 45 17.55 10.24 -7.91
C LEU A 45 18.23 10.06 -9.28
N GLY A 46 17.53 9.44 -10.24
CA GLY A 46 17.97 9.34 -11.62
C GLY A 46 18.20 10.72 -12.27
N THR A 47 17.29 11.67 -12.04
CA THR A 47 17.42 13.03 -12.57
C THR A 47 18.64 13.74 -12.01
N VAL A 48 18.85 13.65 -10.69
CA VAL A 48 20.01 14.24 -10.02
C VAL A 48 21.30 13.65 -10.60
N THR A 49 21.34 12.33 -10.78
CA THR A 49 22.51 11.63 -11.35
C THR A 49 22.76 12.05 -12.80
N GLY A 50 21.72 12.14 -13.64
CA GLY A 50 21.83 12.56 -15.04
C GLY A 50 22.29 14.01 -15.20
N ILE A 51 21.80 14.91 -14.34
CA ILE A 51 22.26 16.30 -14.32
C ILE A 51 23.73 16.39 -13.89
N ILE A 52 24.15 15.64 -12.87
CA ILE A 52 25.57 15.59 -12.44
C ILE A 52 26.47 15.11 -13.60
N ASN A 53 26.06 14.06 -14.31
CA ASN A 53 26.81 13.56 -15.47
C ASN A 53 26.89 14.60 -16.58
N THR A 54 25.79 15.33 -16.83
CA THR A 54 25.78 16.43 -17.81
C THR A 54 26.78 17.53 -17.43
N PHE A 55 26.85 17.93 -16.15
CA PHE A 55 27.83 18.90 -15.67
C PHE A 55 29.28 18.41 -15.77
N HIS A 56 29.51 17.10 -15.59
CA HIS A 56 30.84 16.52 -15.76
C HIS A 56 31.34 16.63 -17.21
N VAL A 57 30.45 16.34 -18.18
CA VAL A 57 30.74 16.52 -19.62
C VAL A 57 31.07 17.97 -19.95
N ILE A 58 30.30 18.93 -19.42
CA ILE A 58 30.56 20.36 -19.61
C ILE A 58 31.93 20.76 -19.04
N THR A 59 32.32 20.19 -17.91
CA THR A 59 33.61 20.49 -17.27
C THR A 59 34.79 19.97 -18.09
N LEU A 60 34.66 18.79 -18.70
CA LEU A 60 35.72 18.15 -19.48
C LEU A 60 35.88 18.75 -20.88
N TYR A 61 34.76 19.07 -21.55
CA TYR A 61 34.74 19.45 -22.96
C TYR A 61 34.34 20.92 -23.20
N GLY A 62 34.11 21.69 -22.13
CA GLY A 62 33.55 23.04 -22.21
C GLY A 62 32.08 23.04 -22.64
N THR A 63 31.54 24.22 -22.96
CA THR A 63 30.14 24.37 -23.45
C THR A 63 29.96 23.95 -24.93
N GLY A 64 30.82 23.04 -25.43
CA GLY A 64 31.15 22.89 -26.85
C GLY A 64 30.01 22.47 -27.80
N ASP A 65 28.95 21.82 -27.32
CA ASP A 65 27.72 21.61 -28.12
C ASP A 65 26.45 21.62 -27.22
N PRO A 66 25.55 22.61 -27.38
CA PRO A 66 24.27 22.67 -26.68
C PRO A 66 23.40 21.42 -26.87
N ARG A 67 23.58 20.67 -27.95
CA ARG A 67 22.82 19.42 -28.21
C ARG A 67 23.19 18.30 -27.25
N ILE A 68 24.46 18.19 -26.88
CA ILE A 68 24.92 17.18 -25.93
C ILE A 68 24.35 17.50 -24.54
N MET A 69 24.35 18.79 -24.17
CA MET A 69 23.75 19.26 -22.92
C MET A 69 22.25 18.99 -22.85
N SER A 70 21.50 19.35 -23.91
CA SER A 70 20.05 19.15 -23.92
C SER A 70 19.68 17.66 -23.93
N SER A 71 20.48 16.81 -24.57
CA SER A 71 20.29 15.35 -24.54
C SER A 71 20.46 14.78 -23.13
N GLY A 72 21.50 15.16 -22.39
CA GLY A 72 21.75 14.66 -21.03
C GLY A 72 20.67 15.09 -20.02
N ILE A 73 20.19 16.33 -20.14
CA ILE A 73 19.06 16.82 -19.32
C ILE A 73 17.76 16.09 -19.70
N SER A 74 17.51 15.88 -20.99
CA SER A 74 16.33 15.15 -21.45
C SER A 74 16.31 13.71 -20.90
N GLU A 75 17.45 13.02 -20.93
CA GLU A 75 17.60 11.68 -20.35
C GLU A 75 17.32 11.69 -18.84
N ALA A 76 17.86 12.67 -18.11
CA ALA A 76 17.60 12.86 -16.69
C ALA A 76 16.09 13.03 -16.40
N LEU A 77 15.35 13.75 -17.24
CA LEU A 77 13.91 13.93 -17.06
C LEU A 77 13.11 12.66 -17.35
N VAL A 78 13.58 11.81 -18.28
CA VAL A 78 12.94 10.52 -18.59
C VAL A 78 12.94 9.59 -17.37
N THR A 79 13.98 9.61 -16.52
CA THR A 79 13.99 8.75 -15.32
C THR A 79 12.89 9.13 -14.32
N THR A 80 12.59 10.43 -14.16
CA THR A 80 11.44 10.88 -13.34
C THR A 80 10.12 10.44 -13.93
N MET A 81 9.96 10.57 -15.26
CA MET A 81 8.76 10.11 -15.95
C MET A 81 8.53 8.61 -15.71
N LEU A 82 9.58 7.79 -15.78
CA LEU A 82 9.49 6.34 -15.52
C LEU A 82 9.13 6.04 -14.07
N GLY A 83 9.72 6.75 -13.10
CA GLY A 83 9.37 6.61 -11.68
C GLY A 83 7.89 6.88 -11.41
N LEU A 84 7.33 7.93 -12.04
CA LEU A 84 5.91 8.25 -11.96
C LEU A 84 5.02 7.23 -12.70
N MET A 85 5.48 6.75 -13.86
CA MET A 85 4.78 5.74 -14.66
C MET A 85 4.57 4.43 -13.88
N VAL A 86 5.49 4.09 -12.96
CA VAL A 86 5.34 2.95 -12.05
C VAL A 86 4.51 3.32 -10.82
N ALA A 87 4.76 4.47 -10.21
CA ALA A 87 4.11 4.87 -8.96
C ALA A 87 2.58 5.01 -9.09
N ILE A 88 2.11 5.63 -10.17
CA ILE A 88 0.68 5.93 -10.37
C ILE A 88 -0.16 4.64 -10.44
N PRO A 89 0.16 3.65 -11.31
CA PRO A 89 -0.57 2.38 -11.32
C PRO A 89 -0.49 1.63 -9.99
N VAL A 90 0.69 1.56 -9.36
CA VAL A 90 0.86 0.82 -8.10
C VAL A 90 0.00 1.44 -7.00
N MET A 91 -0.05 2.77 -6.90
CA MET A 91 -0.90 3.47 -5.95
C MET A 91 -2.39 3.23 -6.21
N PHE A 92 -2.82 3.21 -7.48
CA PHE A 92 -4.19 2.86 -7.84
C PHE A 92 -4.57 1.43 -7.41
N PHE A 93 -3.70 0.45 -7.67
CA PHE A 93 -3.94 -0.93 -7.24
C PHE A 93 -3.92 -1.07 -5.71
N HIS A 94 -3.03 -0.35 -5.01
CA HIS A 94 -3.01 -0.32 -3.55
C HIS A 94 -4.38 0.10 -2.99
N THR A 95 -4.96 1.19 -3.50
CA THR A 95 -6.28 1.67 -3.06
C THR A 95 -7.36 0.61 -3.26
N LEU A 96 -7.42 -0.04 -4.43
CA LEU A 96 -8.42 -1.10 -4.69
C LEU A 96 -8.27 -2.30 -3.75
N LEU A 97 -7.03 -2.71 -3.48
CA LEU A 97 -6.76 -3.84 -2.59
C LEU A 97 -7.05 -3.47 -1.12
N SER A 98 -6.68 -2.26 -0.67
CA SER A 98 -6.99 -1.76 0.67
C SER A 98 -8.49 -1.75 0.93
N THR A 99 -9.25 -1.16 0.02
CA THR A 99 -10.72 -1.14 0.10
C THR A 99 -11.30 -2.57 0.13
N LYS A 100 -10.71 -3.52 -0.59
CA LYS A 100 -11.16 -4.92 -0.55
C LYS A 100 -10.88 -5.57 0.81
N VAL A 101 -9.73 -5.30 1.42
CA VAL A 101 -9.37 -5.80 2.76
C VAL A 101 -10.29 -5.19 3.82
N GLU A 102 -10.50 -3.88 3.81
CA GLU A 102 -11.43 -3.19 4.72
C GLU A 102 -12.86 -3.75 4.62
N ASN A 103 -13.35 -3.99 3.40
CA ASN A 103 -14.65 -4.61 3.19
C ASN A 103 -14.71 -6.04 3.75
N MET A 104 -13.61 -6.80 3.70
CA MET A 104 -13.55 -8.14 4.25
C MET A 104 -13.57 -8.12 5.78
N ILE A 105 -12.82 -7.21 6.40
CA ILE A 105 -12.84 -6.98 7.86
C ILE A 105 -14.26 -6.60 8.30
N SER A 106 -14.90 -5.64 7.62
CA SER A 106 -16.29 -5.24 7.94
C SER A 106 -17.29 -6.40 7.80
N ARG A 107 -17.08 -7.31 6.84
CA ARG A 107 -17.91 -8.52 6.71
C ARG A 107 -17.68 -9.50 7.86
N MET A 108 -16.45 -9.65 8.33
CA MET A 108 -16.12 -10.50 9.49
C MET A 108 -16.78 -9.96 10.77
N GLU A 109 -16.70 -8.64 11.00
CA GLU A 109 -17.35 -7.98 12.14
C GLU A 109 -18.87 -8.15 12.12
N LYS A 110 -19.51 -7.90 10.97
CA LYS A 110 -20.95 -8.10 10.80
C LYS A 110 -21.36 -9.56 11.02
N ALA A 111 -20.55 -10.50 10.55
CA ALA A 111 -20.80 -11.93 10.75
C ALA A 111 -20.69 -12.32 12.23
N ALA A 112 -19.69 -11.79 12.95
CA ALA A 112 -19.53 -12.02 14.39
C ALA A 112 -20.73 -11.50 15.19
N ILE A 113 -21.15 -10.26 14.94
CA ILE A 113 -22.33 -9.67 15.60
C ILE A 113 -23.59 -10.47 15.29
N SER A 114 -23.79 -10.86 14.02
CA SER A 114 -24.93 -11.69 13.63
C SER A 114 -24.91 -13.05 14.31
N PHE A 115 -23.74 -13.67 14.47
CA PHE A 115 -23.59 -14.96 15.13
C PHE A 115 -23.95 -14.88 16.62
N VAL A 116 -23.48 -13.86 17.34
CA VAL A 116 -23.85 -13.62 18.74
C VAL A 116 -25.35 -13.39 18.88
N ASN A 117 -25.93 -12.56 18.02
CA ASN A 117 -27.36 -12.28 18.03
C ASN A 117 -28.19 -13.56 17.80
N LEU A 118 -27.75 -14.47 16.91
CA LEU A 118 -28.44 -15.74 16.67
C LEU A 118 -28.35 -16.71 17.86
N LEU A 119 -27.18 -16.81 18.49
CA LEU A 119 -27.00 -17.65 19.67
C LEU A 119 -27.83 -17.14 20.86
N ASN A 120 -27.90 -15.83 21.05
CA ASN A 120 -28.69 -15.24 22.13
C ASN A 120 -30.20 -15.27 21.84
N LYS A 121 -30.59 -15.24 20.55
CA LYS A 121 -31.99 -15.35 20.13
C LYS A 121 -32.46 -16.80 20.03
N ALA A 122 -31.63 -17.82 20.29
CA ALA A 122 -32.09 -19.20 20.42
C ALA A 122 -32.68 -19.38 21.84
N PRO A 123 -33.99 -19.13 22.05
CA PRO A 123 -34.57 -19.23 23.36
C PRO A 123 -34.83 -20.71 23.57
N ASN A 124 -34.32 -21.26 24.67
CA ASN A 124 -35.07 -22.14 25.54
C ASN A 124 -36.28 -22.83 24.87
N LYS A 125 -36.03 -23.81 23.98
CA LYS A 125 -37.08 -24.69 23.48
C LYS A 125 -37.16 -25.87 24.45
N ALA A 126 -38.14 -25.76 25.33
CA ALA A 126 -38.68 -26.76 26.26
C ALA A 126 -37.80 -27.11 27.48
#